data_AF-A0A7S4M4R2-F1
#
_entry.id   AF-A0A7S4M4R2-F1
#
_cell.length_a   1.000
_cell.length_b   1.000
_cell.length_c   1.000
_cell.angle_alpha   90.00
_cell.angle_beta   90.00
_cell.angle_gamma   90.00
#
_symmetry.space_group_name_H-M   'P 1'
#
loop_
_entity.id
_entity.type
_entity.pdbx_description
1 polymer ?
#
loop_
_entity_poly.entity_id
_entity_poly.type
_entity_poly.pdbx_seq_one_letter_code
_entity_poly.pdbx_strand_id
1 'polypeptide(L)'
;MEQKVDLAVHTSNYATLSSVFSAYGENSWQTLGQGEQRTLAAMFVKRAVSSSDFLPKAFGSEEAMRAMTVALGHLPPTVENAADNTLRQMMFEFKVNDEEDYRGAAGVLAGLRMEDVDGSVYYMSPADRCDVFVKIAECYLEEDETVEADSAVTKAGTVVESIPDPDQNMALILRYKSTYARVLDANRKFLPAASRYHDLSQARSDMIDSDDLLNMLGRAATCAILAPSGPQRQRILGLVSSVNFCYHYSSRS
;
A
#
# COMPACT_ATOMS: atom_id res chain seq x y z
N MET A 1 12.14 18.39 27.37
CA MET A 1 12.18 17.05 26.73
C MET A 1 12.68 17.13 25.29
N GLU A 2 12.31 18.18 24.55
CA GLU A 2 12.72 18.41 23.16
C GLU A 2 14.23 18.34 22.92
N GLN A 3 15.06 19.06 23.69
CA GLN A 3 16.53 19.01 23.57
C GLN A 3 17.09 17.59 23.75
N LYS A 4 16.48 16.76 24.62
CA LYS A 4 16.91 15.37 24.81
C LYS A 4 16.62 14.53 23.58
N VAL A 5 15.44 14.70 22.97
CA VAL A 5 15.05 14.01 21.74
C VAL A 5 15.95 14.45 20.59
N ASP A 6 16.19 15.75 20.44
CA ASP A 6 17.06 16.27 19.38
C ASP A 6 18.48 15.70 19.50
N LEU A 7 19.08 15.76 20.70
CA LEU A 7 20.39 15.15 20.95
C LEU A 7 20.39 13.64 20.68
N ALA A 8 19.32 12.93 21.05
CA ALA A 8 19.20 11.49 20.83
C ALA A 8 19.10 11.13 19.34
N VAL A 9 18.43 11.94 18.52
CA VAL A 9 18.41 11.76 17.06
C VAL A 9 19.81 11.96 16.48
N HIS A 10 20.50 13.05 16.86
CA HIS A 10 21.87 13.32 16.37
C HIS A 10 22.88 12.24 16.75
N THR A 11 22.76 11.71 17.97
CA THR A 11 23.69 10.71 18.50
C THR A 11 23.25 9.27 18.24
N SER A 12 22.12 9.07 17.53
CA SER A 12 21.50 7.75 17.32
C SER A 12 21.29 6.96 18.63
N ASN A 13 20.90 7.66 19.70
CA ASN A 13 20.66 7.06 21.00
C ASN A 13 19.21 6.56 21.12
N TYR A 14 18.97 5.36 20.59
CA TYR A 14 17.63 4.74 20.54
C TYR A 14 17.05 4.42 21.92
N ALA A 15 17.90 4.07 22.89
CA ALA A 15 17.48 3.84 24.27
C ALA A 15 16.86 5.10 24.90
N THR A 16 17.46 6.27 24.64
CA THR A 16 16.92 7.54 25.11
C THR A 16 15.57 7.85 24.45
N LEU A 17 15.45 7.68 23.13
CA LEU A 17 14.18 7.87 22.42
C LEU A 17 13.09 6.94 22.96
N SER A 18 13.41 5.67 23.14
CA SER A 18 12.51 4.66 23.68
C SER A 18 12.07 4.95 25.12
N SER A 19 12.96 5.51 25.94
CA SER A 19 12.61 5.96 27.30
C SER A 19 11.67 7.17 27.29
N VAL A 20 11.88 8.11 26.35
CA VAL A 20 11.05 9.31 26.21
C VAL A 20 9.65 8.96 25.73
N PHE A 21 9.53 8.13 24.68
CA PHE A 21 8.25 7.70 24.11
C PHE A 21 7.65 6.47 24.80
N SER A 22 8.11 6.13 26.01
CA SER A 22 7.57 5.04 26.81
C SER A 22 6.20 5.39 27.42
N ALA A 23 5.42 4.38 27.80
CA ALA A 23 4.14 4.56 28.48
C ALA A 23 4.27 4.89 29.98
N TYR A 24 5.46 4.75 30.57
CA TYR A 24 5.71 4.93 32.00
C TYR A 24 7.14 5.37 32.27
N GLY A 25 7.36 6.10 33.36
CA GLY A 25 8.69 6.51 33.83
C GLY A 25 8.85 8.02 33.97
N GLU A 26 9.81 8.45 34.78
CA GLU A 26 10.02 9.87 35.10
C GLU A 26 10.47 10.71 33.90
N ASN A 27 11.13 10.08 32.92
CA ASN A 27 11.55 10.71 31.66
C ASN A 27 10.54 10.48 30.52
N SER A 28 9.40 9.84 30.80
CA SER A 28 8.36 9.60 29.81
C SER A 28 7.63 10.89 29.48
N TRP A 29 7.33 11.08 28.20
CA TRP A 29 6.45 12.13 27.69
C TRP A 29 5.03 12.09 28.27
N GLN A 30 4.62 11.01 28.95
CA GLN A 30 3.34 10.95 29.68
C GLN A 30 3.26 11.97 30.82
N THR A 31 4.41 12.51 31.25
CA THR A 31 4.47 13.65 32.18
C THR A 31 4.08 14.99 31.56
N LEU A 32 4.04 15.08 30.23
CA LEU A 32 3.68 16.28 29.48
C LEU A 32 2.16 16.34 29.24
N GLY A 33 1.65 17.56 29.04
CA GLY A 33 0.26 17.75 28.61
C GLY A 33 0.02 17.23 27.19
N GLN A 34 -1.23 16.90 26.85
CA GLN A 34 -1.61 16.35 25.53
C GLN A 34 -1.16 17.22 24.34
N GLY A 35 -1.22 18.55 24.48
CA GLY A 35 -0.72 19.47 23.46
C GLY A 35 0.80 19.41 23.28
N GLU A 36 1.55 19.29 24.38
CA GLU A 36 3.00 19.19 24.39
C GLU A 36 3.48 17.84 23.83
N GLN A 37 2.75 16.75 24.13
CA GLN A 37 3.02 15.43 23.55
C GLN A 37 2.93 15.47 22.02
N ARG A 38 1.90 16.14 21.48
CA ARG A 38 1.73 16.33 20.03
C ARG A 38 2.87 17.13 19.42
N THR A 39 3.26 18.23 20.05
CA THR A 39 4.39 19.05 19.59
C THR A 39 5.69 18.26 19.60
N LEU A 40 5.95 17.49 20.67
CA LEU A 40 7.13 16.66 20.79
C LEU A 40 7.19 15.56 19.72
N ALA A 41 6.06 14.90 19.46
CA ALA A 41 5.95 13.87 18.42
C ALA A 41 6.23 14.45 17.03
N ALA A 42 5.62 15.59 16.68
CA ALA A 42 5.85 16.25 15.40
C ALA A 42 7.31 16.70 15.24
N MET A 43 7.92 17.24 16.30
CA MET A 43 9.32 17.64 16.30
C MET A 43 10.25 16.43 16.07
N PHE A 44 10.00 15.33 16.77
CA PHE A 44 10.77 14.09 16.59
C PHE A 44 10.68 13.56 15.16
N VAL A 45 9.47 13.43 14.60
CA VAL A 45 9.27 12.94 13.23
C VAL A 45 9.98 13.85 12.22
N LYS A 46 9.82 15.17 12.34
CA LYS A 46 10.51 16.13 11.48
C LYS A 46 12.02 15.98 11.57
N ARG A 47 12.57 15.85 12.77
CA ARG A 47 14.03 15.73 12.98
C ARG A 47 14.57 14.41 12.44
N ALA A 48 13.86 13.32 12.65
CA ALA A 48 14.22 12.01 12.15
C ALA A 48 14.29 12.02 10.61
N VAL A 49 13.25 12.54 9.94
CA VAL A 49 13.21 12.65 8.48
C VAL A 49 14.26 13.61 7.91
N SER A 50 14.56 14.71 8.62
CA SER A 50 15.58 15.66 8.18
C SER A 50 17.01 15.13 8.33
N SER A 51 17.21 14.03 9.06
CA SER A 51 18.53 13.44 9.31
C SER A 51 18.77 12.27 8.38
N SER A 52 19.60 12.47 7.36
CA SER A 52 19.90 11.48 6.31
C SER A 52 20.39 10.13 6.85
N ASP A 53 21.16 10.16 7.94
CA ASP A 53 21.86 8.97 8.46
C ASP A 53 21.10 8.29 9.59
N PHE A 54 20.09 8.97 10.16
CA PHE A 54 19.37 8.47 11.32
C PHE A 54 18.41 7.35 10.94
N LEU A 55 17.49 7.59 10.00
CA LEU A 55 16.40 6.65 9.70
C LEU A 55 16.88 5.27 9.23
N PRO A 56 17.81 5.15 8.25
CA PRO A 56 18.25 3.83 7.80
C PRO A 56 18.86 2.97 8.91
N LYS A 57 19.57 3.59 9.86
CA LYS A 57 20.12 2.88 11.03
C LYS A 57 19.07 2.62 12.11
N ALA A 58 18.15 3.57 12.29
CA ALA A 58 17.10 3.49 13.30
C ALA A 58 16.09 2.39 12.99
N PHE A 59 15.83 2.09 11.72
CA PHE A 59 14.90 1.02 11.36
C PHE A 59 15.36 -0.36 11.81
N GLY A 60 16.67 -0.62 11.89
CA GLY A 60 17.22 -1.86 12.46
C GLY A 60 17.13 -1.98 13.99
N SER A 61 16.59 -0.99 14.70
CA SER A 61 16.39 -1.01 16.15
C SER A 61 14.90 -1.05 16.48
N GLU A 62 14.46 -2.11 17.16
CA GLU A 62 13.09 -2.24 17.65
C GLU A 62 12.69 -1.06 18.55
N GLU A 63 13.62 -0.55 19.36
CA GLU A 63 13.40 0.59 20.24
C GLU A 63 13.06 1.87 19.48
N ALA A 64 13.79 2.13 18.39
CA ALA A 64 13.56 3.31 17.57
C ALA A 64 12.29 3.17 16.73
N MET A 65 12.04 1.98 16.15
CA MET A 65 10.78 1.68 15.44
C MET A 65 9.57 1.88 16.35
N ARG A 66 9.62 1.36 17.58
CA ARG A 66 8.56 1.57 18.57
C ARG A 66 8.35 3.05 18.90
N ALA A 67 9.43 3.80 19.11
CA ALA A 67 9.34 5.24 19.38
C ALA A 67 8.69 6.00 18.21
N MET A 68 9.05 5.65 16.97
CA MET A 68 8.45 6.21 15.75
C MET A 68 6.95 5.89 15.64
N THR A 69 6.55 4.63 15.84
CA THR A 69 5.14 4.23 15.82
C THR A 69 4.32 4.97 16.89
N VAL A 70 4.86 5.09 18.11
CA VAL A 70 4.20 5.81 19.20
C VAL A 70 4.04 7.31 18.87
N ALA A 71 5.08 7.93 18.32
CA ALA A 71 5.03 9.33 17.90
C ALA A 71 4.01 9.56 16.77
N LEU A 72 3.99 8.69 15.75
CA LEU A 72 3.01 8.73 14.66
C LEU A 72 1.56 8.66 15.16
N GLY A 73 1.31 7.97 16.29
CA GLY A 73 -0.02 7.87 16.91
C GLY A 73 -0.49 9.13 17.66
N HIS A 74 0.41 10.07 17.98
CA HIS A 74 0.10 11.27 18.76
C HIS A 74 0.44 12.55 17.99
N LEU A 75 0.37 12.54 16.67
CA LEU A 75 0.66 13.73 15.87
C LEU A 75 -0.42 14.81 15.97
N PRO A 76 -0.07 16.09 15.76
CA PRO A 76 -1.05 17.13 15.49
C PRO A 76 -1.80 16.89 14.15
N PRO A 77 -2.89 17.64 13.89
CA PRO A 77 -3.65 17.52 12.63
C PRO A 77 -2.80 17.76 11.38
N THR A 78 -1.84 18.68 11.45
CA THR A 78 -0.94 19.01 10.34
C THR A 78 0.50 18.95 10.84
N VAL A 79 1.35 18.24 10.11
CA VAL A 79 2.79 18.18 10.32
C VAL A 79 3.45 18.92 9.16
N GLU A 80 4.42 19.75 9.49
CA GLU A 80 5.17 20.53 8.50
C GLU A 80 5.80 19.61 7.44
N ASN A 81 5.70 20.02 6.17
CA ASN A 81 6.22 19.29 5.01
C ASN A 81 5.73 17.83 4.87
N ALA A 82 4.61 17.46 5.51
CA ALA A 82 4.12 16.09 5.58
C ALA A 82 5.23 15.09 5.99
N ALA A 83 6.07 15.48 6.95
CA ALA A 83 7.17 14.64 7.42
C ALA A 83 6.67 13.28 7.96
N ASP A 84 5.46 13.23 8.48
CA ASP A 84 4.77 11.99 8.87
C ASP A 84 4.54 11.05 7.69
N ASN A 85 4.07 11.57 6.55
CA ASN A 85 3.93 10.76 5.33
C ASN A 85 5.28 10.26 4.82
N THR A 86 6.30 11.11 4.84
CA THR A 86 7.67 10.73 4.43
C THR A 86 8.19 9.59 5.31
N LEU A 87 8.03 9.72 6.63
CA LEU A 87 8.42 8.66 7.57
C LEU A 87 7.65 7.36 7.31
N ARG A 88 6.32 7.43 7.10
CA ARG A 88 5.49 6.25 6.80
C ARG A 88 5.92 5.53 5.52
N GLN A 89 6.26 6.27 4.47
CA GLN A 89 6.76 5.68 3.23
C GLN A 89 8.11 5.00 3.43
N MET A 90 9.05 5.63 4.15
CA MET A 90 10.35 5.03 4.44
C MET A 90 10.23 3.78 5.33
N MET A 91 9.34 3.82 6.33
CA MET A 91 9.05 2.66 7.17
C MET A 91 8.39 1.52 6.37
N PHE A 92 7.48 1.84 5.43
CA PHE A 92 6.88 0.86 4.54
C PHE A 92 7.95 0.14 3.71
N GLU A 93 8.84 0.89 3.06
CA GLU A 93 9.91 0.31 2.23
C GLU A 93 10.83 -0.59 3.05
N PHE A 94 11.22 -0.17 4.26
CA PHE A 94 12.04 -1.01 5.14
C PHE A 94 11.32 -2.30 5.55
N LYS A 95 10.04 -2.21 5.94
CA LYS A 95 9.26 -3.38 6.35
C LYS A 95 9.08 -4.40 5.23
N VAL A 96 8.88 -3.92 4.00
CA VAL A 96 8.73 -4.80 2.82
C VAL A 96 10.06 -5.42 2.40
N ASN A 97 11.14 -4.62 2.34
CA ASN A 97 12.40 -5.05 1.73
C ASN A 97 13.36 -5.75 2.70
N ASP A 98 13.34 -5.37 3.99
CA ASP A 98 14.31 -5.86 4.98
C ASP A 98 13.68 -6.80 6.03
N GLU A 99 12.43 -6.55 6.44
CA GLU A 99 11.74 -7.37 7.47
C GLU A 99 10.78 -8.42 6.88
N GLU A 100 10.41 -8.31 5.61
CA GLU A 100 9.33 -9.09 4.97
C GLU A 100 7.99 -9.03 5.77
N ASP A 101 7.77 -7.96 6.54
CA ASP A 101 6.56 -7.74 7.35
C ASP A 101 5.51 -6.96 6.52
N TYR A 102 4.83 -7.66 5.62
CA TYR A 102 3.84 -7.04 4.73
C TYR A 102 2.63 -6.49 5.51
N ARG A 103 2.19 -7.19 6.55
CA ARG A 103 1.05 -6.76 7.39
C ARG A 103 1.36 -5.46 8.11
N GLY A 104 2.51 -5.36 8.75
CA GLY A 104 2.96 -4.15 9.42
C GLY A 104 3.21 -3.01 8.42
N ALA A 105 3.78 -3.32 7.26
CA ALA A 105 3.98 -2.34 6.19
C ALA A 105 2.65 -1.72 5.73
N ALA A 106 1.65 -2.56 5.44
CA ALA A 106 0.31 -2.13 5.07
C ALA A 106 -0.34 -1.26 6.15
N GLY A 107 -0.18 -1.63 7.42
CA GLY A 107 -0.68 -0.86 8.56
C GLY A 107 -0.05 0.53 8.68
N VAL A 108 1.26 0.64 8.46
CA VAL A 108 1.98 1.93 8.45
C VAL A 108 1.48 2.81 7.30
N LEU A 109 1.37 2.23 6.10
CA LEU A 109 0.98 2.93 4.88
C LEU A 109 -0.50 3.33 4.90
N ALA A 110 -1.37 2.54 5.52
CA ALA A 110 -2.79 2.86 5.72
C ALA A 110 -3.03 4.12 6.57
N GLY A 111 -2.04 4.55 7.35
CA GLY A 111 -2.08 5.80 8.11
C GLY A 111 -1.58 7.03 7.35
N LEU A 112 -1.21 6.92 6.07
CA LEU A 112 -0.87 8.07 5.24
C LEU A 112 -2.06 9.02 5.09
N ARG A 113 -1.78 10.31 5.27
CA ARG A 113 -2.75 11.37 5.00
C ARG A 113 -2.68 11.71 3.53
N MET A 114 -3.82 11.65 2.84
CA MET A 114 -3.91 11.87 1.40
C MET A 114 -5.10 12.80 1.14
N GLU A 115 -4.85 13.97 0.58
CA GLU A 115 -5.88 14.95 0.23
C GLU A 115 -5.82 15.27 -1.26
N ASP A 116 -6.96 15.60 -1.87
CA ASP A 116 -7.10 16.05 -3.26
C ASP A 116 -7.26 17.57 -3.38
N VAL A 117 -7.08 18.30 -2.29
CA VAL A 117 -7.21 19.75 -2.27
C VAL A 117 -5.87 20.38 -2.65
N ASP A 118 -5.82 21.04 -3.80
CA ASP A 118 -4.66 21.81 -4.25
C ASP A 118 -4.22 22.82 -3.17
N GLY A 119 -2.93 22.82 -2.83
CA GLY A 119 -2.36 23.65 -1.78
C GLY A 119 -2.37 23.02 -0.37
N SER A 120 -2.95 21.83 -0.20
CA SER A 120 -2.76 21.05 1.02
C SER A 120 -1.32 20.56 1.15
N VAL A 121 -0.81 20.53 2.38
CA VAL A 121 0.47 19.89 2.72
C VAL A 121 0.44 18.38 2.44
N TYR A 122 -0.76 17.78 2.43
CA TYR A 122 -0.98 16.36 2.15
C TYR A 122 -1.55 16.11 0.75
N TYR A 123 -1.43 17.10 -0.14
CA TYR A 123 -1.85 16.93 -1.53
C TYR A 123 -1.12 15.76 -2.19
N MET A 124 -1.88 14.89 -2.84
CA MET A 124 -1.35 13.83 -3.70
C MET A 124 -2.18 13.71 -4.96
N SER A 125 -1.51 13.44 -6.08
CA SER A 125 -2.20 13.23 -7.35
C SER A 125 -3.09 11.97 -7.27
N PRO A 126 -4.14 11.87 -8.11
CA PRO A 126 -4.94 10.65 -8.19
C PRO A 126 -4.09 9.40 -8.49
N ALA A 127 -3.02 9.53 -9.28
CA ALA A 127 -2.11 8.43 -9.56
C ALA A 127 -1.37 7.97 -8.30
N ASP A 128 -0.78 8.90 -7.54
CA ASP A 128 -0.03 8.59 -6.31
C ASP A 128 -0.93 7.95 -5.24
N ARG A 129 -2.14 8.48 -5.08
CA ARG A 129 -3.14 7.94 -4.16
C ARG A 129 -3.56 6.52 -4.56
N CYS A 130 -3.77 6.28 -5.85
CA CYS A 130 -4.08 4.95 -6.38
C CYS A 130 -2.93 3.98 -6.11
N ASP A 131 -1.68 4.37 -6.37
CA ASP A 131 -0.50 3.54 -6.09
C ASP A 131 -0.39 3.16 -4.62
N VAL A 132 -0.63 4.11 -3.70
CA VAL A 132 -0.67 3.82 -2.25
C VAL A 132 -1.71 2.76 -1.92
N PHE A 133 -2.94 2.89 -2.41
CA PHE A 133 -3.98 1.89 -2.14
C PHE A 133 -3.68 0.52 -2.76
N VAL A 134 -3.08 0.48 -3.94
CA VAL A 134 -2.64 -0.76 -4.59
C VAL A 134 -1.55 -1.44 -3.77
N LYS A 135 -0.54 -0.71 -3.31
CA LYS A 135 0.52 -1.23 -2.41
C LYS A 135 -0.06 -1.82 -1.12
N ILE A 136 -1.02 -1.14 -0.49
CA ILE A 136 -1.71 -1.64 0.71
C ILE A 136 -2.43 -2.96 0.40
N ALA A 137 -3.18 -3.00 -0.72
CA ALA A 137 -3.93 -4.20 -1.10
C ALA A 137 -3.03 -5.39 -1.41
N GLU A 138 -1.90 -5.16 -2.10
CA GLU A 138 -0.91 -6.20 -2.39
C GLU A 138 -0.28 -6.73 -1.10
N CYS A 139 0.12 -5.86 -0.17
CA CYS A 139 0.71 -6.31 1.11
C CYS A 139 -0.25 -7.16 1.95
N TYR A 140 -1.54 -6.77 2.04
CA TYR A 140 -2.52 -7.59 2.74
C TYR A 140 -2.81 -8.91 2.01
N LEU A 141 -2.73 -8.92 0.68
CA LEU A 141 -2.92 -10.13 -0.10
C LEU A 141 -1.78 -11.14 0.08
N GLU A 142 -0.53 -10.69 0.22
CA GLU A 142 0.61 -11.58 0.54
C GLU A 142 0.47 -12.25 1.92
N GLU A 143 -0.35 -11.67 2.81
CA GLU A 143 -0.61 -12.15 4.17
C GLU A 143 -1.96 -12.89 4.32
N ASP A 144 -2.63 -13.19 3.20
CA ASP A 144 -3.97 -13.78 3.15
C ASP A 144 -5.07 -12.98 3.89
N GLU A 145 -4.84 -11.69 4.17
CA GLU A 145 -5.81 -10.76 4.79
C GLU A 145 -6.78 -10.20 3.74
N THR A 146 -7.66 -11.09 3.23
CA THR A 146 -8.46 -10.81 2.04
C THR A 146 -9.53 -9.73 2.23
N VAL A 147 -9.96 -9.47 3.47
CA VAL A 147 -10.98 -8.45 3.81
C VAL A 147 -10.37 -7.05 3.72
N GLU A 148 -9.20 -6.87 4.32
CA GLU A 148 -8.41 -5.65 4.31
C GLU A 148 -7.95 -5.33 2.89
N ALA A 149 -7.51 -6.35 2.13
CA ALA A 149 -7.16 -6.20 0.73
C ALA A 149 -8.36 -5.75 -0.14
N ASP A 150 -9.57 -6.32 0.07
CA ASP A 150 -10.81 -5.91 -0.62
C ASP A 150 -11.16 -4.46 -0.32
N SER A 151 -11.01 -4.02 0.94
CA SER A 151 -11.23 -2.63 1.32
C SER A 151 -10.25 -1.68 0.64
N ALA A 152 -8.95 -2.02 0.63
CA ALA A 152 -7.91 -1.18 0.03
C ALA A 152 -8.06 -1.07 -1.49
N VAL A 153 -8.27 -2.19 -2.20
CA VAL A 153 -8.41 -2.17 -3.66
C VAL A 153 -9.71 -1.50 -4.11
N THR A 154 -10.78 -1.59 -3.31
CA THR A 154 -12.01 -0.85 -3.59
C THR A 154 -11.80 0.66 -3.50
N LYS A 155 -11.00 1.13 -2.53
CA LYS A 155 -10.60 2.55 -2.45
C LYS A 155 -9.76 2.95 -3.65
N ALA A 156 -8.80 2.13 -4.09
CA ALA A 156 -8.05 2.37 -5.33
C ALA A 156 -9.00 2.58 -6.53
N GLY A 157 -10.05 1.76 -6.64
CA GLY A 157 -11.06 1.87 -7.68
C GLY A 157 -11.82 3.19 -7.72
N THR A 158 -12.01 3.85 -6.57
CA THR A 158 -12.64 5.19 -6.52
C THR A 158 -11.73 6.30 -7.04
N VAL A 159 -10.40 6.08 -7.02
CA VAL A 159 -9.40 7.08 -7.41
C VAL A 159 -8.92 6.87 -8.84
N VAL A 160 -8.84 5.62 -9.30
CA VAL A 160 -8.29 5.26 -10.62
C VAL A 160 -9.03 5.94 -11.78
N GLU A 161 -10.34 6.16 -11.64
CA GLU A 161 -11.17 6.83 -12.66
C GLU A 161 -10.84 8.33 -12.80
N SER A 162 -10.22 8.91 -11.77
CA SER A 162 -9.81 10.33 -11.75
C SER A 162 -8.37 10.55 -12.20
N ILE A 163 -7.65 9.50 -12.61
CA ILE A 163 -6.27 9.62 -13.09
C ILE A 163 -6.26 10.32 -14.46
N PRO A 164 -5.58 11.47 -14.60
CA PRO A 164 -5.41 12.13 -15.89
C PRO A 164 -4.48 11.31 -16.79
N ASP A 165 -4.64 11.47 -18.11
CA ASP A 165 -3.83 10.80 -19.13
C ASP A 165 -3.63 9.28 -18.87
N PRO A 166 -4.71 8.47 -18.95
CA PRO A 166 -4.65 7.05 -18.61
C PRO A 166 -3.58 6.26 -19.36
N ASP A 167 -3.25 6.67 -20.59
CA ASP A 167 -2.21 6.03 -21.39
C ASP A 167 -0.81 6.21 -20.78
N GLN A 168 -0.53 7.37 -20.18
CA GLN A 168 0.74 7.63 -19.48
C GLN A 168 0.81 6.87 -18.15
N ASN A 169 -0.34 6.59 -17.53
CA ASN A 169 -0.47 5.87 -16.26
C ASN A 169 -0.87 4.40 -16.44
N MET A 170 -0.76 3.86 -17.67
CA MET A 170 -1.32 2.56 -18.01
C MET A 170 -0.69 1.43 -17.18
N ALA A 171 0.60 1.51 -16.84
CA ALA A 171 1.27 0.51 -16.00
C ALA A 171 0.63 0.40 -14.61
N LEU A 172 0.34 1.54 -13.98
CA LEU A 172 -0.36 1.61 -12.68
C LEU A 172 -1.79 1.09 -12.81
N ILE A 173 -2.51 1.48 -13.87
CA ILE A 173 -3.88 1.04 -14.11
C ILE A 173 -3.95 -0.49 -14.30
N LEU A 174 -2.99 -1.07 -15.01
CA LEU A 174 -2.87 -2.52 -15.19
C LEU A 174 -2.52 -3.22 -13.87
N ARG A 175 -1.59 -2.68 -13.07
CA ARG A 175 -1.25 -3.19 -11.74
C ARG A 175 -2.48 -3.19 -10.81
N TYR A 176 -3.24 -2.10 -10.80
CA TYR A 176 -4.52 -2.02 -10.09
C TYR A 176 -5.51 -3.10 -10.54
N LYS A 177 -5.77 -3.21 -11.85
CA LYS A 177 -6.72 -4.19 -12.40
C LYS A 177 -6.32 -5.62 -12.06
N SER A 178 -5.03 -5.95 -12.18
CA SER A 178 -4.47 -7.25 -11.81
C SER A 178 -4.64 -7.55 -10.33
N THR A 179 -4.28 -6.60 -9.47
CA THR A 179 -4.45 -6.70 -8.01
C THR A 179 -5.92 -6.90 -7.64
N TYR A 180 -6.83 -6.15 -8.27
CA TYR A 180 -8.25 -6.28 -7.99
C TYR A 180 -8.79 -7.67 -8.39
N ALA A 181 -8.39 -8.19 -9.55
CA ALA A 181 -8.74 -9.55 -9.94
C ALA A 181 -8.23 -10.58 -8.91
N ARG A 182 -6.99 -10.43 -8.42
CA ARG A 182 -6.39 -11.32 -7.40
C ARG A 182 -7.16 -11.28 -6.08
N VAL A 183 -7.56 -10.10 -5.63
CA VAL A 183 -8.33 -9.92 -4.39
C VAL A 183 -9.74 -10.54 -4.51
N LEU A 184 -10.39 -10.41 -5.66
CA LEU A 184 -11.69 -11.05 -5.89
C LEU A 184 -11.58 -12.58 -5.90
N ASP A 185 -10.53 -13.11 -6.53
CA ASP A 185 -10.20 -14.54 -6.57
C ASP A 185 -9.97 -15.09 -5.16
N ALA A 186 -9.11 -14.43 -4.38
CA ALA A 186 -8.82 -14.78 -2.98
C ALA A 186 -10.08 -14.75 -2.08
N ASN A 187 -10.98 -13.78 -2.32
CA ASN A 187 -12.28 -13.69 -1.65
C ASN A 187 -13.34 -14.66 -2.18
N ARG A 188 -12.97 -15.59 -3.08
CA ARG A 188 -13.88 -16.56 -3.72
C ARG A 188 -15.04 -15.91 -4.49
N LYS A 189 -14.89 -14.63 -4.88
CA LYS A 189 -15.80 -13.90 -5.77
C LYS A 189 -15.47 -14.26 -7.22
N PHE A 190 -15.59 -15.56 -7.55
CA PHE A 190 -15.03 -16.14 -8.78
C PHE A 190 -15.62 -15.58 -10.08
N LEU A 191 -16.92 -15.29 -10.15
CA LEU A 191 -17.52 -14.72 -11.37
C LEU A 191 -16.98 -13.31 -11.69
N PRO A 192 -16.98 -12.36 -10.74
CA PRO A 192 -16.29 -11.08 -10.90
C PRO A 192 -14.81 -11.24 -11.25
N ALA A 193 -14.09 -12.13 -10.56
CA ALA A 193 -12.67 -12.38 -10.82
C ALA A 193 -12.42 -12.86 -12.26
N ALA A 194 -13.22 -13.84 -12.72
CA ALA A 194 -13.12 -14.39 -14.07
C ALA A 194 -13.32 -13.32 -15.14
N SER A 195 -14.30 -12.42 -14.96
CA SER A 195 -14.52 -11.31 -15.88
C SER A 195 -13.32 -10.37 -15.94
N ARG A 196 -12.76 -10.00 -14.79
CA ARG A 196 -11.60 -9.09 -14.72
C ARG A 196 -10.34 -9.70 -15.33
N TYR A 197 -10.08 -10.98 -15.08
CA TYR A 197 -8.98 -11.70 -15.72
C TYR A 197 -9.15 -11.81 -17.23
N HIS A 198 -10.38 -12.03 -17.70
CA HIS A 198 -10.66 -12.04 -19.12
C HIS A 198 -10.41 -10.66 -19.75
N ASP A 199 -10.90 -9.58 -19.13
CA ASP A 199 -10.66 -8.21 -19.59
C ASP A 199 -9.16 -7.90 -19.67
N LEU A 200 -8.38 -8.33 -18.67
CA LEU A 200 -6.92 -8.21 -18.66
C LEU A 200 -6.26 -9.00 -19.79
N SER A 201 -6.70 -10.24 -20.06
CA SER A 201 -6.16 -11.05 -21.17
C SER A 201 -6.41 -10.43 -22.55
N GLN A 202 -7.40 -9.52 -22.67
CA GLN A 202 -7.70 -8.78 -23.89
C GLN A 202 -7.04 -7.40 -23.93
N ALA A 203 -6.32 -7.00 -22.88
CA ALA A 203 -5.61 -5.73 -22.85
C ALA A 203 -4.49 -5.78 -23.89
N ARG A 204 -4.75 -5.17 -25.07
CA ARG A 204 -3.75 -4.97 -26.12
C ARG A 204 -2.82 -3.84 -25.69
N SER A 205 -1.91 -4.15 -24.79
CA SER A 205 -0.87 -3.25 -24.33
C SER A 205 0.48 -3.89 -24.62
N ASP A 206 1.39 -3.13 -25.25
CA ASP A 206 2.76 -3.56 -25.51
C ASP A 206 3.56 -3.80 -24.20
N MET A 207 2.98 -3.48 -23.05
CA MET A 207 3.56 -3.68 -21.72
C MET A 207 3.29 -5.06 -21.11
N ILE A 208 2.45 -5.90 -21.72
CA ILE A 208 2.14 -7.25 -21.21
C ILE A 208 2.63 -8.29 -22.20
N ASP A 209 3.44 -9.23 -21.73
CA ASP A 209 3.89 -10.34 -22.57
C ASP A 209 2.70 -11.27 -22.92
N SER A 210 2.77 -11.86 -24.10
CA SER A 210 1.87 -12.90 -24.58
C SER A 210 1.67 -14.05 -23.58
N ASP A 211 2.72 -14.46 -22.87
CA ASP A 211 2.65 -15.50 -21.84
C ASP A 211 1.85 -15.05 -20.61
N ASP A 212 1.99 -13.78 -20.20
CA ASP A 212 1.21 -13.20 -19.10
C ASP A 212 -0.27 -13.06 -19.50
N LEU A 213 -0.56 -12.65 -20.73
CA LEU A 213 -1.94 -12.60 -21.24
C LEU A 213 -2.59 -13.99 -21.23
N LEU A 214 -1.84 -15.03 -21.62
CA LEU A 214 -2.29 -16.42 -21.59
C LEU A 214 -2.50 -16.91 -20.16
N ASN A 215 -1.63 -16.52 -19.22
CA ASN A 215 -1.79 -16.81 -17.80
C ASN A 215 -3.09 -16.18 -17.26
N MET A 216 -3.33 -14.89 -17.54
CA MET A 216 -4.57 -14.22 -17.15
C MET A 216 -5.81 -14.92 -17.75
N LEU A 217 -5.76 -15.36 -19.01
CA LEU A 217 -6.84 -16.13 -19.62
C LEU A 217 -7.06 -17.48 -18.92
N GLY A 218 -5.98 -18.17 -18.54
CA GLY A 218 -6.03 -19.41 -17.76
C GLY A 218 -6.66 -19.22 -16.37
N ARG A 219 -6.35 -18.11 -15.69
CA ARG A 219 -6.98 -17.72 -14.42
C ARG A 219 -8.46 -17.41 -14.60
N ALA A 220 -8.84 -16.72 -15.69
CA ALA A 220 -10.23 -16.47 -16.03
C ALA A 220 -11.01 -17.79 -16.21
N ALA A 221 -10.45 -18.75 -16.95
CA ALA A 221 -11.04 -20.09 -17.12
C ALA A 221 -11.22 -20.80 -15.77
N THR A 222 -10.19 -20.78 -14.94
CA THR A 222 -10.18 -21.44 -13.62
C THR A 222 -11.26 -20.87 -12.71
N CYS A 223 -11.32 -19.54 -12.58
CA CYS A 223 -12.37 -18.87 -11.82
C CYS A 223 -13.77 -19.19 -12.36
N ALA A 224 -13.96 -19.19 -13.69
CA ALA A 224 -15.24 -19.53 -14.29
C ALA A 224 -15.66 -20.99 -14.02
N ILE A 225 -14.70 -21.92 -13.96
CA ILE A 225 -14.96 -23.33 -13.61
C ILE A 225 -15.40 -23.45 -12.15
N LEU A 226 -14.71 -22.76 -11.23
CA LEU A 226 -14.96 -22.76 -9.79
C LEU A 226 -16.25 -22.02 -9.38
N ALA A 227 -16.73 -21.10 -10.22
CA ALA A 227 -17.95 -20.35 -9.97
C ALA A 227 -19.21 -21.25 -9.88
N PRO A 228 -20.23 -20.85 -9.08
CA PRO A 228 -21.51 -21.54 -9.05
C PRO A 228 -22.15 -21.67 -10.42
N SER A 229 -22.88 -22.77 -10.63
CA SER A 229 -23.59 -22.99 -11.88
C SER A 229 -24.65 -21.92 -12.12
N GLY A 230 -24.66 -21.34 -13.33
CA GLY A 230 -25.66 -20.35 -13.72
C GLY A 230 -25.40 -19.74 -15.11
N PRO A 231 -26.33 -18.92 -15.63
CA PRO A 231 -26.22 -18.33 -16.96
C PRO A 231 -24.97 -17.45 -17.15
N GLN A 232 -24.58 -16.70 -16.11
CA GLN A 232 -23.38 -15.85 -16.16
C GLN A 232 -22.10 -16.67 -16.32
N ARG A 233 -21.98 -17.78 -15.59
CA ARG A 233 -20.87 -18.73 -15.73
C ARG A 233 -20.75 -19.25 -17.17
N GLN A 234 -21.86 -19.68 -17.76
CA GLN A 234 -21.90 -20.20 -19.13
C GLN A 234 -21.44 -19.15 -20.15
N ARG A 235 -21.85 -17.89 -19.97
CA ARG A 235 -21.40 -16.78 -20.82
C ARG A 235 -19.88 -16.57 -20.74
N ILE A 236 -19.33 -16.51 -19.52
CA ILE A 236 -17.88 -16.31 -19.33
C ILE A 236 -17.09 -17.50 -19.90
N LEU A 237 -17.54 -18.74 -19.68
CA LEU A 237 -16.91 -19.92 -20.29
C LEU A 237 -16.93 -19.85 -21.83
N GLY A 238 -18.04 -19.38 -22.42
CA GLY A 238 -18.12 -19.13 -23.85
C GLY A 238 -17.05 -18.14 -24.34
N LEU A 239 -16.89 -17.01 -23.63
CA LEU A 239 -15.89 -15.98 -23.95
C LEU A 239 -14.44 -16.49 -23.81
N VAL A 240 -14.15 -17.25 -22.77
CA VAL A 240 -12.78 -17.73 -22.53
C VAL A 240 -12.41 -18.86 -23.50
N SER A 241 -13.35 -19.72 -23.86
CA SER A 241 -13.13 -20.83 -24.80
C SER A 241 -12.89 -20.37 -26.24
N SER A 242 -13.57 -19.31 -26.69
CA SER A 242 -13.37 -18.77 -28.04
C SER A 242 -11.98 -18.15 -28.23
N VAL A 243 -11.45 -17.49 -27.19
CA VAL A 243 -10.11 -16.89 -27.22
C VAL A 243 -9.01 -17.97 -27.21
N ASN A 244 -9.15 -19.01 -26.39
CA ASN A 244 -8.17 -20.12 -26.33
C ASN A 244 -8.03 -20.83 -27.69
N PHE A 245 -9.13 -20.99 -28.43
CA PHE A 245 -9.11 -21.58 -29.76
C PHE A 245 -8.31 -20.72 -30.75
N CYS A 246 -8.41 -19.39 -30.67
CA CYS A 246 -7.64 -18.48 -31.52
C CYS A 246 -6.13 -18.53 -31.23
N TYR A 247 -5.71 -18.55 -29.95
CA TYR A 247 -4.29 -18.65 -29.59
C TYR A 247 -3.66 -19.98 -30.04
N HIS A 248 -4.39 -21.08 -29.91
CA HIS A 248 -3.88 -22.40 -30.32
C HIS A 248 -3.79 -22.57 -31.84
N TYR A 249 -4.60 -21.82 -32.61
CA TYR A 249 -4.50 -21.79 -34.07
C TYR A 249 -3.35 -20.90 -34.56
N SER A 250 -3.13 -19.74 -33.94
CA SER A 250 -2.08 -18.79 -34.33
C SER A 250 -0.66 -19.27 -34.00
N SER A 251 -0.50 -20.22 -33.07
CA SER A 251 0.79 -20.79 -32.67
C SER A 251 1.20 -22.03 -33.49
N ARG A 252 0.30 -22.54 -34.33
CA ARG A 252 0.54 -23.70 -35.22
C ARG A 252 0.72 -23.33 -36.70
N SER A 253 0.72 -22.03 -37.01
CA SER A 253 0.97 -21.45 -38.35
C SER A 253 2.31 -20.74 -38.37
#